data_AF-A0A3N5IWL7-F1
#
_entry.id   AF-A0A3N5IWL7-F1
#
_cell.length_a   1.000
_cell.length_b   1.000
_cell.length_c   1.000
_cell.angle_alpha   90.00
_cell.angle_beta   90.00
_cell.angle_gamma   90.00
#
_symmetry.space_group_name_H-M   'P 1'
#
loop_
_entity.id
_entity.type
_entity.pdbx_description
1 polymer ?
#
loop_
_entity_poly.entity_id
_entity_poly.type
_entity_poly.pdbx_seq_one_letter_code
_entity_poly.pdbx_strand_id
1 'polypeptide(L)'
;MNSRFSVVALLASLFFILAVFGPAAWAAEKTVITKLDDLPRHTYKIGIKAAEILDNEQALMKLAGEVKKDLLDDLSKYDIQDKTTQQSFYADLGQIAFLEGNYDVYLENLAKRKALEDKEATRLVTGLLAQAYIQAKRAGGADFPAAFRAEIKKLLTPLPFTTIEAGVKQTKSSFEIISKALLQGSIEAATQPILDKSGGEMSKDIATSLIGSAYTVKVMLPYKEDI
;
A
#
# COMPACT_ATOMS: atom_id res chain seq x y z
N MET A 1 -32.96 53.14 57.80
CA MET A 1 -34.13 52.52 57.15
C MET A 1 -33.65 51.92 55.83
N ASN A 2 -33.94 50.64 55.61
CA ASN A 2 -33.55 49.72 54.53
C ASN A 2 -33.75 50.34 53.10
N SER A 3 -33.16 49.94 51.98
CA SER A 3 -32.58 48.67 51.53
C SER A 3 -31.81 48.81 50.18
N ARG A 4 -30.71 48.05 50.02
CA ARG A 4 -30.35 47.12 48.91
C ARG A 4 -30.21 47.59 47.43
N PHE A 5 -29.01 47.30 46.88
CA PHE A 5 -28.63 46.66 45.57
C PHE A 5 -29.31 47.18 44.26
N SER A 6 -28.71 47.39 43.09
CA SER A 6 -27.53 46.80 42.42
C SER A 6 -27.34 47.44 41.01
N VAL A 7 -26.07 47.64 40.59
CA VAL A 7 -25.47 47.17 39.29
C VAL A 7 -25.54 48.03 37.99
N VAL A 8 -24.36 48.56 37.59
CA VAL A 8 -23.68 48.51 36.24
C VAL A 8 -24.28 49.40 35.11
N ALA A 9 -23.58 50.09 34.19
CA ALA A 9 -22.24 50.02 33.55
C ALA A 9 -21.85 51.37 32.88
N LEU A 10 -20.58 51.43 32.42
CA LEU A 10 -19.95 52.16 31.29
C LEU A 10 -18.71 52.94 31.78
N LEU A 11 -17.53 52.95 31.16
CA LEU A 11 -16.96 52.30 29.97
C LEU A 11 -15.45 52.63 30.05
N ALA A 12 -14.56 51.64 30.01
CA ALA A 12 -13.14 51.90 29.80
C ALA A 12 -12.54 50.79 28.96
N SER A 13 -12.16 51.18 27.75
CA SER A 13 -11.52 50.40 26.70
C SER A 13 -10.09 50.05 27.07
N LEU A 14 -9.73 48.77 26.98
CA LEU A 14 -8.34 48.34 26.83
C LEU A 14 -8.27 47.24 25.76
N PHE A 15 -7.71 47.60 24.61
CA PHE A 15 -7.39 46.71 23.50
C PHE A 15 -6.15 45.88 23.90
N PHE A 16 -6.32 44.58 24.14
CA PHE A 16 -5.21 43.65 24.34
C PHE A 16 -5.06 42.82 23.06
N ILE A 17 -4.14 43.23 22.18
CA ILE A 17 -3.75 42.43 21.01
C ILE A 17 -2.84 41.31 21.53
N LEU A 18 -3.40 40.12 21.71
CA LEU A 18 -2.64 38.91 21.96
C LEU A 18 -2.07 38.42 20.62
N ALA A 19 -0.85 38.83 20.29
CA ALA A 19 -0.09 38.25 19.19
C ALA A 19 0.33 36.82 19.59
N VAL A 20 -0.49 35.83 19.24
CA VAL A 20 -0.12 34.42 19.32
C VAL A 20 0.92 34.14 18.23
N PHE A 21 2.19 34.42 18.53
CA PHE A 21 3.31 33.80 17.82
C PHE A 21 3.37 32.35 18.28
N GLY A 22 2.57 31.48 17.66
CA GLY A 22 2.83 30.05 17.71
C GLY A 22 4.21 29.77 17.10
N PRO A 23 5.01 28.84 17.65
CA PRO A 23 6.27 28.47 17.04
C PRO A 23 5.99 28.04 15.61
N ALA A 24 6.58 28.75 14.64
CA ALA A 24 6.67 28.25 13.28
C ALA A 24 7.39 26.91 13.38
N ALA A 25 6.64 25.81 13.21
CA ALA A 25 7.22 24.49 13.08
C ALA A 25 8.16 24.56 11.87
N TRP A 26 9.45 24.70 12.13
CA TRP A 26 10.47 24.46 11.12
C TRP A 26 10.29 23.00 10.74
N ALA A 27 9.68 22.76 9.58
CA ALA A 27 9.66 21.45 8.99
C ALA A 27 11.13 21.05 8.82
N ALA A 28 11.58 20.09 9.63
CA ALA A 28 12.93 19.56 9.52
C ALA A 28 13.13 19.10 8.08
N GLU A 29 14.19 19.60 7.44
CA GLU A 29 14.52 19.22 6.08
C GLU A 29 14.78 17.70 6.03
N LYS A 30 14.18 17.01 5.07
CA LYS A 30 14.29 15.55 4.97
C LYS A 30 15.72 15.14 4.67
N THR A 31 16.17 14.03 5.24
CA THR A 31 17.47 13.46 4.91
C THR A 31 17.43 12.89 3.49
N VAL A 32 18.31 13.37 2.62
CA VAL A 32 18.39 12.90 1.22
C VAL A 32 18.95 11.49 1.17
N ILE A 33 18.27 10.61 0.44
CA ILE A 33 18.66 9.22 0.20
C ILE A 33 18.70 8.96 -1.30
N THR A 34 19.89 8.65 -1.83
CA THR A 34 20.08 8.44 -3.28
C THR A 34 20.18 6.97 -3.66
N LYS A 35 20.31 6.05 -2.69
CA LYS A 35 20.36 4.60 -2.90
C LYS A 35 19.69 3.84 -1.75
N LEU A 36 19.16 2.66 -2.06
CA LEU A 36 18.42 1.81 -1.12
C LEU A 36 19.20 1.47 0.15
N ASP A 37 20.51 1.24 0.06
CA ASP A 37 21.34 0.83 1.20
C ASP A 37 21.50 1.90 2.30
N ASP A 38 21.18 3.15 2.00
CA ASP A 38 21.23 4.25 2.97
C ASP A 38 19.93 4.35 3.80
N LEU A 39 18.89 3.58 3.45
CA LEU A 39 17.66 3.50 4.23
C LEU A 39 17.85 2.68 5.52
N PRO A 40 17.07 2.98 6.57
CA PRO A 40 17.08 2.18 7.78
C PRO A 40 16.68 0.73 7.47
N ARG A 41 17.37 -0.20 8.14
CA ARG A 41 17.06 -1.63 8.07
C ARG A 41 15.96 -1.95 9.06
N HIS A 42 14.77 -2.28 8.55
CA HIS A 42 13.64 -2.75 9.35
C HIS A 42 13.61 -4.29 9.42
N THR A 43 13.20 -4.80 10.58
CA THR A 43 13.06 -6.25 10.83
C THR A 43 11.71 -6.57 11.46
N TYR A 44 11.18 -7.76 11.15
CA TYR A 44 9.82 -8.17 11.51
C TYR A 44 9.79 -9.60 12.07
N LYS A 45 8.73 -9.93 12.83
CA LYS A 45 8.43 -11.28 13.35
C LYS A 45 6.94 -11.59 13.23
N ILE A 46 6.61 -12.80 12.79
CA ILE A 46 5.22 -13.28 12.65
C ILE A 46 4.80 -14.35 13.68
N GLY A 47 5.76 -15.02 14.34
CA GLY A 47 5.48 -16.01 15.39
C GLY A 47 4.74 -17.28 14.92
N ILE A 48 4.58 -17.46 13.61
CA ILE A 48 3.98 -18.61 12.94
C ILE A 48 4.92 -19.09 11.82
N LYS A 49 4.61 -20.24 11.21
CA LYS A 49 5.34 -20.62 9.98
C LYS A 49 5.06 -19.60 8.89
N ALA A 50 6.07 -19.28 8.09
CA ALA A 50 5.98 -18.26 7.05
C ALA A 50 4.82 -18.52 6.09
N ALA A 51 4.60 -19.78 5.70
CA ALA A 51 3.56 -20.13 4.75
C ALA A 51 2.14 -20.04 5.33
N GLU A 52 1.98 -20.12 6.66
CA GLU A 52 0.69 -19.97 7.34
C GLU A 52 0.16 -18.53 7.24
N ILE A 53 1.02 -17.55 6.90
CA ILE A 53 0.60 -16.15 6.69
C ILE A 53 -0.45 -16.00 5.58
N LEU A 54 -0.49 -16.93 4.63
CA LEU A 54 -1.44 -16.91 3.51
C LEU A 54 -2.89 -17.10 3.99
N ASP A 55 -3.07 -17.79 5.12
CA ASP A 55 -4.38 -18.12 5.69
C ASP A 55 -4.66 -17.37 6.99
N ASN A 56 -3.62 -17.05 7.77
CA ASN A 56 -3.76 -16.38 9.05
C ASN A 56 -3.94 -14.85 8.89
N GLU A 57 -5.19 -14.41 8.85
CA GLU A 57 -5.55 -12.99 8.70
C GLU A 57 -5.01 -12.12 9.84
N GLN A 58 -5.05 -12.59 11.09
CA GLN A 58 -4.55 -11.82 12.22
C GLN A 58 -3.05 -11.56 12.11
N ALA A 59 -2.26 -12.59 11.78
CA ALA A 59 -0.82 -12.46 11.60
C ALA A 59 -0.48 -11.60 10.38
N LEU A 60 -1.23 -11.76 9.28
CA LEU A 60 -1.07 -10.94 8.07
C LEU A 60 -1.32 -9.45 8.37
N MET A 61 -2.43 -9.12 9.02
CA MET A 61 -2.78 -7.73 9.31
C MET A 61 -1.84 -7.10 10.34
N LYS A 62 -1.32 -7.88 11.30
CA LYS A 62 -0.26 -7.43 12.20
C LYS A 62 1.01 -7.07 11.43
N LEU A 63 1.49 -7.98 10.58
CA LEU A 63 2.68 -7.75 9.76
C LEU A 63 2.50 -6.54 8.81
N ALA A 64 1.35 -6.47 8.14
CA ALA A 64 1.01 -5.37 7.24
C ALA A 64 0.99 -4.02 7.97
N GLY A 65 0.46 -3.97 9.20
CA GLY A 65 0.46 -2.76 10.01
C GLY A 65 1.86 -2.29 10.40
N GLU A 66 2.74 -3.21 10.81
CA GLU A 66 4.15 -2.92 11.13
C GLU A 66 4.90 -2.39 9.90
N VAL A 67 4.82 -3.10 8.77
CA VAL A 67 5.46 -2.70 7.51
C VAL A 67 4.93 -1.35 7.03
N LYS A 68 3.61 -1.14 7.04
CA LYS A 68 2.98 0.13 6.63
C LYS A 68 3.50 1.29 7.46
N LYS A 69 3.60 1.12 8.78
CA LYS A 69 4.13 2.15 9.67
C LYS A 69 5.55 2.54 9.27
N ASP A 70 6.43 1.57 9.07
CA ASP A 70 7.83 1.84 8.75
C ASP A 70 7.98 2.50 7.37
N LEU A 71 7.24 2.03 6.36
CA LEU A 71 7.25 2.63 5.03
C LEU A 71 6.78 4.10 5.05
N LEU A 72 5.74 4.41 5.82
CA LEU A 72 5.24 5.78 5.98
C LEU A 72 6.22 6.65 6.78
N ASP A 73 6.80 6.11 7.86
CA ASP A 73 7.80 6.79 8.67
C ASP A 73 9.03 7.14 7.81
N ASP A 74 9.49 6.22 6.96
CA ASP A 74 10.61 6.46 6.04
C ASP A 74 10.28 7.52 4.98
N LEU A 75 9.10 7.44 4.35
CA LEU A 75 8.67 8.47 3.38
C LEU A 75 8.51 9.85 4.03
N SER A 76 8.23 9.91 5.33
CA SER A 76 8.13 11.18 6.06
C SER A 76 9.51 11.77 6.39
N LYS A 77 10.50 10.92 6.71
CA LYS A 77 11.83 11.32 7.19
C LYS A 77 12.84 11.55 6.06
N TYR A 78 12.71 10.80 4.98
CA TYR A 78 13.71 10.76 3.91
C TYR A 78 13.18 11.35 2.61
N ASP A 79 14.04 12.13 1.93
CA ASP A 79 13.86 12.47 0.52
C ASP A 79 14.50 11.36 -0.32
N ILE A 80 13.71 10.33 -0.62
CA ILE A 80 14.16 9.15 -1.37
C ILE A 80 14.17 9.50 -2.85
N GLN A 81 15.34 9.71 -3.44
CA GLN A 81 15.46 10.13 -4.86
C GLN A 81 15.47 8.95 -5.83
N ASP A 82 15.80 7.75 -5.36
CA ASP A 82 15.74 6.54 -6.18
C ASP A 82 14.29 6.19 -6.54
N LYS A 83 13.93 6.38 -7.82
CA LYS A 83 12.57 6.12 -8.31
C LYS A 83 12.13 4.68 -8.09
N THR A 84 13.04 3.72 -8.23
CA THR A 84 12.73 2.29 -8.07
C THR A 84 12.29 1.99 -6.64
N THR A 85 13.02 2.52 -5.65
CA THR A 85 12.70 2.41 -4.24
C THR A 85 11.36 3.06 -3.93
N GLN A 86 11.10 4.27 -4.43
CA GLN A 86 9.80 4.92 -4.27
C GLN A 86 8.66 4.09 -4.88
N GLN A 87 8.85 3.55 -6.09
CA GLN A 87 7.85 2.71 -6.75
C GLN A 87 7.54 1.45 -5.93
N SER A 88 8.55 0.80 -5.36
CA SER A 88 8.36 -0.36 -4.46
C SER A 88 7.60 0.02 -3.20
N PHE A 89 7.94 1.13 -2.55
CA PHE A 89 7.23 1.59 -1.35
C PHE A 89 5.74 1.82 -1.63
N TYR A 90 5.41 2.50 -2.71
CA TYR A 90 4.02 2.72 -3.10
C TYR A 90 3.35 1.42 -3.59
N ALA A 91 4.10 0.43 -4.09
CA ALA A 91 3.54 -0.88 -4.42
C ALA A 91 3.09 -1.61 -3.16
N ASP A 92 3.96 -1.66 -2.15
CA ASP A 92 3.73 -2.34 -0.88
C ASP A 92 2.61 -1.65 -0.09
N LEU A 93 2.66 -0.31 0.03
CA LEU A 93 1.59 0.48 0.66
C LEU A 93 0.25 0.29 -0.05
N GLY A 94 0.26 0.21 -1.39
CA GLY A 94 -0.93 -0.10 -2.17
C GLY A 94 -1.50 -1.46 -1.80
N GLN A 95 -0.69 -2.53 -1.87
CA GLN A 95 -1.15 -3.89 -1.55
C GLN A 95 -1.69 -3.99 -0.12
N ILE A 96 -1.04 -3.36 0.85
CA ILE A 96 -1.52 -3.28 2.24
C ILE A 96 -2.87 -2.57 2.29
N ALA A 97 -3.01 -1.40 1.67
CA ALA A 97 -4.28 -0.68 1.62
C ALA A 97 -5.39 -1.52 0.98
N PHE A 98 -5.08 -2.30 -0.05
CA PHE A 98 -6.03 -3.20 -0.67
C PHE A 98 -6.49 -4.30 0.28
N LEU A 99 -5.57 -4.93 1.01
CA LEU A 99 -5.87 -5.94 2.03
C LEU A 99 -6.70 -5.36 3.18
N GLU A 100 -6.48 -4.09 3.53
CA GLU A 100 -7.29 -3.33 4.50
C GLU A 100 -8.68 -2.93 3.95
N GLY A 101 -8.97 -3.19 2.67
CA GLY A 101 -10.19 -2.74 2.00
C GLY A 101 -10.22 -1.24 1.68
N ASN A 102 -9.11 -0.54 1.86
CA ASN A 102 -8.97 0.89 1.57
C ASN A 102 -8.56 1.11 0.10
N TYR A 103 -9.53 0.95 -0.78
CA TYR A 103 -9.31 1.03 -2.22
C TYR A 103 -8.93 2.42 -2.72
N ASP A 104 -9.35 3.49 -2.05
CA ASP A 104 -8.93 4.84 -2.42
C ASP A 104 -7.43 5.06 -2.16
N VAL A 105 -6.93 4.62 -1.01
CA VAL A 105 -5.49 4.66 -0.71
C VAL A 105 -4.69 3.76 -1.65
N TYR A 106 -5.24 2.61 -2.08
CA TYR A 106 -4.62 1.81 -3.15
C TYR A 106 -4.46 2.65 -4.44
N LEU A 107 -5.53 3.31 -4.89
CA LEU A 107 -5.53 4.08 -6.14
C LEU A 107 -4.59 5.29 -6.07
N GLU A 108 -4.51 5.97 -4.92
CA GLU A 108 -3.56 7.05 -4.69
C GLU A 108 -2.10 6.57 -4.82
N ASN A 109 -1.76 5.44 -4.18
CA ASN A 109 -0.43 4.86 -4.28
C ASN A 109 -0.12 4.39 -5.71
N LEU A 110 -1.09 3.79 -6.40
CA LEU A 110 -0.96 3.41 -7.80
C LEU A 110 -0.69 4.63 -8.70
N ALA A 111 -1.35 5.75 -8.46
CA ALA A 111 -1.10 6.99 -9.21
C ALA A 111 0.35 7.47 -9.01
N LYS A 112 0.87 7.46 -7.77
CA LYS A 112 2.26 7.80 -7.47
C LYS A 112 3.25 6.88 -8.20
N ARG A 113 3.00 5.57 -8.21
CA ARG A 113 3.83 4.60 -8.95
C ARG A 113 3.86 4.88 -10.45
N LYS A 114 2.69 5.15 -11.05
CA LYS A 114 2.55 5.43 -12.49
C LYS A 114 3.23 6.75 -12.87
N ALA A 115 3.26 7.74 -11.98
CA ALA A 115 3.97 9.00 -12.21
C ALA A 115 5.49 8.84 -12.22
N LEU A 116 6.02 7.82 -11.52
CA LEU A 116 7.45 7.49 -11.49
C LEU A 116 7.89 6.55 -12.63
N GLU A 117 6.95 5.98 -13.38
CA GLU A 117 7.23 5.01 -14.44
C GLU A 117 7.55 5.70 -15.77
N ASP A 118 8.80 5.55 -16.22
CA ASP A 118 9.28 6.15 -17.46
C ASP A 118 8.85 5.33 -18.70
N LYS A 119 8.64 4.01 -18.57
CA LYS A 119 8.23 3.14 -19.69
C LYS A 119 6.71 3.13 -19.83
N GLU A 120 6.21 3.74 -20.92
CA GLU A 120 4.78 3.80 -21.20
C GLU A 120 4.09 2.44 -21.18
N ALA A 121 4.67 1.42 -21.82
CA ALA A 121 4.11 0.06 -21.82
C ALA A 121 3.85 -0.45 -20.39
N THR A 122 4.83 -0.30 -19.50
CA THR A 122 4.70 -0.68 -18.08
C THR A 122 3.66 0.17 -17.37
N ARG A 123 3.68 1.50 -17.57
CA ARG A 123 2.76 2.45 -16.94
C ARG A 123 1.30 2.14 -17.27
N LEU A 124 1.00 1.73 -18.50
CA LEU A 124 -0.36 1.44 -18.96
C LEU A 124 -0.94 0.19 -18.30
N VAL A 125 -0.15 -0.88 -18.14
CA VAL A 125 -0.64 -2.16 -17.58
C VAL A 125 -0.52 -2.24 -16.05
N THR A 126 0.35 -1.42 -15.44
CA THR A 126 0.55 -1.43 -13.99
C THR A 126 -0.75 -1.15 -13.24
N GLY A 127 -1.12 -2.08 -12.36
CA GLY A 127 -2.30 -1.99 -11.50
C GLY A 127 -3.64 -2.21 -12.22
N LEU A 128 -3.65 -2.58 -13.50
CA LEU A 128 -4.88 -2.70 -14.29
C LEU A 128 -5.88 -3.69 -13.68
N LEU A 129 -5.42 -4.87 -13.27
CA LEU A 129 -6.28 -5.88 -12.63
C LEU A 129 -6.85 -5.38 -11.30
N ALA A 130 -6.04 -4.71 -10.47
CA ALA A 130 -6.54 -4.16 -9.21
C ALA A 130 -7.54 -3.02 -9.43
N GLN A 131 -7.34 -2.17 -10.44
CA GLN A 131 -8.32 -1.17 -10.84
C GLN A 131 -9.63 -1.82 -11.28
N ALA A 132 -9.57 -2.83 -12.15
CA ALA A 132 -10.76 -3.57 -12.59
C ALA A 132 -11.49 -4.21 -11.39
N TYR A 133 -10.75 -4.80 -10.45
CA TYR A 133 -11.32 -5.37 -9.22
C TYR A 133 -12.07 -4.30 -8.43
N ILE A 134 -11.44 -3.16 -8.18
CA ILE A 134 -12.02 -2.07 -7.38
C ILE A 134 -13.30 -1.55 -8.03
N GLN A 135 -13.30 -1.38 -9.35
CA GLN A 135 -14.47 -0.90 -10.08
C GLN A 135 -15.60 -1.93 -10.06
N ALA A 136 -15.29 -3.22 -10.25
CA ALA A 136 -16.26 -4.30 -10.11
C ALA A 136 -16.85 -4.36 -8.69
N LYS A 137 -16.02 -4.18 -7.66
CA LYS A 137 -16.45 -4.16 -6.26
C LYS A 137 -17.39 -2.99 -5.97
N ARG A 138 -17.06 -1.80 -6.48
CA ARG A 138 -17.86 -0.58 -6.32
C ARG A 138 -19.20 -0.63 -7.05
N ALA A 139 -19.28 -1.36 -8.17
CA ALA A 139 -20.53 -1.55 -8.90
C ALA A 139 -21.58 -2.35 -8.11
N GLY A 140 -21.18 -3.13 -7.10
CA GLY A 140 -22.09 -3.75 -6.13
C GLY A 140 -23.02 -4.85 -6.69
N GLY A 141 -22.67 -5.44 -7.84
CA GLY A 141 -23.46 -6.50 -8.50
C GLY A 141 -23.29 -7.89 -7.86
N ALA A 142 -24.27 -8.76 -8.08
CA ALA A 142 -24.26 -10.13 -7.55
C ALA A 142 -23.21 -11.04 -8.23
N ASP A 143 -22.90 -10.80 -9.51
CA ASP A 143 -21.90 -11.55 -10.28
C ASP A 143 -20.59 -10.75 -10.37
N PHE A 144 -19.78 -10.86 -9.31
CA PHE A 144 -18.47 -10.19 -9.26
C PHE A 144 -17.52 -10.67 -10.38
N PRO A 145 -17.36 -11.99 -10.66
CA PRO A 145 -16.53 -12.44 -11.78
C PRO A 145 -16.90 -11.80 -13.13
N ALA A 146 -18.19 -11.75 -13.48
CA ALA A 146 -18.61 -11.10 -14.72
C ALA A 146 -18.32 -9.59 -14.72
N ALA A 147 -18.57 -8.90 -13.60
CA ALA A 147 -18.24 -7.49 -13.46
C ALA A 147 -16.73 -7.23 -13.58
N PHE A 148 -15.91 -8.10 -12.99
CA PHE A 148 -14.45 -8.03 -13.05
C PHE A 148 -13.93 -8.18 -14.49
N ARG A 149 -14.37 -9.20 -15.21
CA ARG A 149 -14.05 -9.39 -16.64
C ARG A 149 -14.48 -8.18 -17.49
N ALA A 150 -15.66 -7.64 -17.22
CA ALA A 150 -16.17 -6.46 -17.93
C ALA A 150 -15.29 -5.22 -17.70
N GLU A 151 -14.85 -4.99 -16.47
CA GLU A 151 -13.96 -3.87 -16.15
C GLU A 151 -12.53 -4.08 -16.71
N ILE A 152 -11.99 -5.31 -16.71
CA ILE A 152 -10.72 -5.61 -17.41
C ILE A 152 -10.84 -5.23 -18.89
N LYS A 153 -11.89 -5.71 -19.56
CA LYS A 153 -12.13 -5.41 -20.98
C LYS A 153 -12.25 -3.92 -21.23
N LYS A 154 -12.99 -3.21 -20.39
CA LYS A 154 -13.18 -1.75 -20.48
C LYS A 154 -11.87 -0.98 -20.32
N LEU A 155 -11.00 -1.40 -19.40
CA LEU A 155 -9.68 -0.78 -19.20
C LEU A 155 -8.70 -1.09 -20.34
N LEU A 156 -8.76 -2.28 -20.95
CA LEU A 156 -7.86 -2.68 -22.03
C LEU A 156 -8.26 -2.14 -23.40
N THR A 157 -9.56 -2.05 -23.71
CA THR A 157 -10.07 -1.66 -25.04
C THR A 157 -9.49 -0.36 -25.60
N PRO A 158 -9.32 0.73 -24.82
CA PRO A 158 -8.77 1.98 -25.36
C PRO A 158 -7.24 1.98 -25.51
N LEU A 159 -6.53 0.95 -25.06
CA LEU A 159 -5.06 0.94 -25.04
C LEU A 159 -4.48 0.43 -26.37
N PRO A 160 -3.35 1.00 -26.85
CA PRO A 160 -2.68 0.48 -28.06
C PRO A 160 -2.14 -0.93 -27.81
N PHE A 161 -2.76 -1.94 -28.42
CA PHE A 161 -2.40 -3.35 -28.15
C PHE A 161 -0.92 -3.63 -28.42
N THR A 162 -0.35 -3.08 -29.50
CA THR A 162 1.08 -3.20 -29.84
C THR A 162 2.02 -2.69 -28.75
N THR A 163 1.58 -1.74 -27.91
CA THR A 163 2.35 -1.21 -26.80
C THR A 163 2.23 -2.08 -25.54
N ILE A 164 1.06 -2.67 -25.29
CA ILE A 164 0.76 -3.37 -24.03
C ILE A 164 0.84 -4.91 -24.14
N GLU A 165 0.94 -5.45 -25.36
CA GLU A 165 0.85 -6.88 -25.65
C GLU A 165 1.80 -7.71 -24.77
N ALA A 166 3.07 -7.31 -24.67
CA ALA A 166 4.06 -8.02 -23.87
C ALA A 166 3.65 -8.07 -22.38
N GLY A 167 3.22 -6.95 -21.81
CA GLY A 167 2.82 -6.87 -20.40
C GLY A 167 1.54 -7.65 -20.10
N VAL A 168 0.56 -7.61 -20.99
CA VAL A 168 -0.69 -8.39 -20.86
C VAL A 168 -0.40 -9.89 -20.96
N LYS A 169 0.38 -10.32 -21.96
CA LYS A 169 0.78 -11.73 -22.11
C LYS A 169 1.56 -12.23 -20.90
N GLN A 170 2.54 -11.46 -20.43
CA GLN A 170 3.31 -11.81 -19.23
C GLN A 170 2.41 -11.96 -18.00
N THR A 171 1.45 -11.05 -17.82
CA THR A 171 0.49 -11.12 -16.71
C THR A 171 -0.35 -12.39 -16.80
N LYS A 172 -0.97 -12.65 -17.96
CA LYS A 172 -1.78 -13.85 -18.20
C LYS A 172 -0.99 -15.14 -17.96
N SER A 173 0.20 -15.27 -18.58
CA SER A 173 1.05 -16.44 -18.40
C SER A 173 1.47 -16.65 -16.94
N SER A 174 1.68 -15.57 -16.17
CA SER A 174 1.98 -15.69 -14.75
C SER A 174 0.78 -16.26 -13.97
N PHE A 175 -0.44 -15.83 -14.31
CA PHE A 175 -1.67 -16.33 -13.68
C PHE A 175 -2.04 -17.77 -14.09
N GLU A 176 -1.62 -18.24 -15.27
CA GLU A 176 -1.77 -19.64 -15.69
C GLU A 176 -0.90 -20.60 -14.84
N ILE A 177 0.22 -20.13 -14.31
CA ILE A 177 1.20 -20.94 -13.57
C ILE A 177 0.97 -20.86 -12.05
N ILE A 178 0.60 -19.68 -11.55
CA ILE A 178 0.54 -19.43 -10.11
C ILE A 178 -0.63 -20.16 -9.45
N SER A 179 -0.37 -20.75 -8.29
CA SER A 179 -1.37 -21.39 -7.46
C SER A 179 -1.05 -21.17 -5.98
N LYS A 180 -2.05 -21.33 -5.11
CA LYS A 180 -1.83 -21.25 -3.66
C LYS A 180 -0.78 -22.27 -3.20
N ALA A 181 -0.85 -23.50 -3.70
CA ALA A 181 0.11 -24.56 -3.37
C ALA A 181 1.54 -24.22 -3.83
N LEU A 182 1.70 -23.66 -5.03
CA LEU A 182 3.00 -23.21 -5.52
C LEU A 182 3.59 -22.09 -4.65
N LEU A 183 2.77 -21.10 -4.27
CA LEU A 183 3.20 -20.01 -3.39
C LEU A 183 3.57 -20.52 -2.00
N GLN A 184 2.74 -21.40 -1.44
CA GLN A 184 3.00 -22.03 -0.14
C GLN A 184 4.33 -22.79 -0.16
N GLY A 185 4.53 -23.69 -1.13
CA GLY A 185 5.77 -24.45 -1.26
C GLY A 185 6.99 -23.56 -1.50
N SER A 186 6.84 -22.45 -2.26
CA SER A 186 7.92 -21.49 -2.47
C SER A 186 8.31 -20.76 -1.18
N ILE A 187 7.33 -20.37 -0.36
CA ILE A 187 7.58 -19.75 0.95
C ILE A 187 8.24 -20.76 1.90
N GLU A 188 7.76 -22.00 1.94
CA GLU A 188 8.34 -23.07 2.76
C GLU A 188 9.80 -23.36 2.36
N ALA A 189 10.12 -23.35 1.07
CA ALA A 189 11.48 -23.64 0.59
C ALA A 189 12.44 -22.45 0.73
N ALA A 190 12.00 -21.23 0.44
CA ALA A 190 12.87 -20.06 0.36
C ALA A 190 12.88 -19.21 1.63
N THR A 191 11.75 -19.12 2.33
CA THR A 191 11.56 -18.16 3.44
C THR A 191 11.68 -18.85 4.80
N GLN A 192 11.03 -20.00 4.99
CA GLN A 192 11.04 -20.69 6.31
C GLN A 192 12.46 -20.97 6.84
N PRO A 193 13.42 -21.48 6.03
CA PRO A 193 14.77 -21.75 6.53
C PRO A 193 15.53 -20.49 6.97
N ILE A 194 15.18 -19.32 6.43
CA ILE A 194 15.75 -18.04 6.83
C ILE A 194 15.24 -17.67 8.22
N LEU A 195 13.92 -17.74 8.44
CA LEU A 195 13.32 -17.48 9.74
C LEU A 195 13.82 -18.45 10.81
N ASP A 196 13.95 -19.73 10.49
CA ASP A 196 14.44 -20.74 11.44
C ASP A 196 15.87 -20.42 11.90
N LYS A 197 16.73 -19.95 10.98
CA LYS A 197 18.13 -19.58 11.28
C LYS A 197 18.26 -18.25 12.02
N SER A 198 17.33 -17.32 11.82
CA SER A 198 17.37 -15.97 12.39
C SER A 198 16.56 -15.83 13.69
N GLY A 199 16.03 -16.93 14.25
CA GLY A 199 15.17 -16.86 15.43
C GLY A 199 13.83 -16.16 15.17
N GLY A 200 13.31 -16.30 13.95
CA GLY A 200 12.03 -15.75 13.49
C GLY A 200 12.11 -14.33 12.94
N GLU A 201 13.30 -13.74 12.82
CA GLU A 201 13.50 -12.39 12.26
C GLU A 201 13.57 -12.40 10.74
N MET A 202 12.88 -11.46 10.10
CA MET A 202 12.96 -11.30 8.66
C MET A 202 13.15 -9.83 8.26
N SER A 203 13.80 -9.62 7.12
CA SER A 203 13.95 -8.29 6.53
C SER A 203 12.63 -7.75 6.00
N LYS A 204 12.59 -6.45 5.73
CA LYS A 204 11.50 -5.79 4.99
C LYS A 204 11.16 -6.50 3.68
N ASP A 205 12.16 -6.87 2.88
CA ASP A 205 11.92 -7.50 1.58
C ASP A 205 11.21 -8.86 1.69
N ILE A 206 11.53 -9.64 2.74
CA ILE A 206 10.82 -10.89 3.03
C ILE A 206 9.41 -10.57 3.51
N ALA A 207 9.25 -9.60 4.41
CA ALA A 207 7.95 -9.21 4.95
C ALA A 207 6.99 -8.72 3.84
N THR A 208 7.43 -7.84 2.95
CA THR A 208 6.63 -7.33 1.83
C THR A 208 6.35 -8.41 0.80
N SER A 209 7.29 -9.34 0.56
CA SER A 209 7.06 -10.53 -0.27
C SER A 209 5.97 -11.45 0.28
N LEU A 210 5.94 -11.68 1.60
CA LEU A 210 4.88 -12.44 2.26
C LEU A 210 3.52 -11.74 2.13
N ILE A 211 3.47 -10.43 2.35
CA ILE A 211 2.25 -9.62 2.18
C ILE A 211 1.75 -9.69 0.72
N GLY A 212 2.64 -9.51 -0.26
CA GLY A 212 2.31 -9.58 -1.69
C GLY A 212 1.82 -10.97 -2.11
N SER A 213 2.39 -12.03 -1.53
CA SER A 213 1.92 -13.41 -1.73
C SER A 213 0.52 -13.60 -1.16
N ALA A 214 0.26 -13.11 0.05
CA ALA A 214 -1.07 -13.17 0.67
C ALA A 214 -2.10 -12.34 -0.10
N TYR A 215 -1.75 -11.14 -0.57
CA TYR A 215 -2.56 -10.35 -1.49
C TYR A 215 -2.94 -11.14 -2.73
N THR A 216 -1.95 -11.78 -3.38
CA THR A 216 -2.22 -12.59 -4.58
C THR A 216 -3.18 -13.73 -4.28
N VAL A 217 -2.97 -14.46 -3.18
CA VAL A 217 -3.84 -15.59 -2.78
C VAL A 217 -5.25 -15.16 -2.44
N LYS A 218 -5.41 -14.08 -1.66
CA LYS A 218 -6.72 -13.66 -1.14
C LYS A 218 -7.52 -12.83 -2.15
N VAL A 219 -6.84 -12.06 -2.99
CA VAL A 219 -7.49 -11.08 -3.89
C VAL A 219 -7.57 -11.57 -5.31
N MET A 220 -6.48 -12.09 -5.87
CA MET A 220 -6.38 -12.33 -7.32
C MET A 220 -6.64 -13.78 -7.71
N LEU A 221 -6.09 -14.75 -6.97
CA LEU A 221 -6.28 -16.18 -7.26
C LEU A 221 -7.74 -16.64 -7.35
N PRO A 222 -8.71 -16.12 -6.55
CA PRO A 222 -10.11 -16.51 -6.69
C PRO A 222 -10.70 -16.19 -8.07
N TYR A 223 -10.08 -15.28 -8.83
CA TYR A 223 -10.52 -14.80 -10.13
C TYR A 223 -9.50 -15.09 -11.23
N LYS A 224 -8.60 -16.07 -11.04
CA LYS A 224 -7.55 -16.35 -12.03
C LYS A 224 -8.09 -16.78 -13.41
N GLU A 225 -9.25 -17.42 -13.44
CA GLU A 225 -9.92 -17.85 -14.68
C GLU A 225 -10.60 -16.67 -15.41
N ASP A 226 -10.68 -15.51 -14.77
CA ASP A 226 -11.26 -14.27 -15.30
C ASP A 226 -10.21 -13.29 -15.86
N ILE A 227 -8.92 -13.63 -15.70
CA ILE A 227 -7.75 -12.82 -16.09
C ILE A 227 -7.19 -13.32 -17.43
#